data_AF-A0A1G0GJ12-F1
#
_entry.id   AF-A0A1G0GJ12-F1
#
_cell.length_a   1.000
_cell.length_b   1.000
_cell.length_c   1.000
_cell.angle_alpha   90.00
_cell.angle_beta   90.00
_cell.angle_gamma   90.00
#
_symmetry.space_group_name_H-M   'P 1'
#
loop_
_entity.id
_entity.type
_entity.pdbx_description
1 polymer ?
#
loop_
_entity_poly.entity_id
_entity_poly.type
_entity_poly.pdbx_seq_one_letter_code
_entity_poly.pdbx_strand_id
1 'polypeptide(L)' 'MRFLIDPLVPFTNNQAERDIRMMKCKQKISGGFRTMKGAEIFARIRGFISTARKQGWNIFESIQQVVRGCVPVPV' A
#
# COMPACT_ATOMS: atom_id res chain seq x y z
N MET A 1 18.31 -9.70 7.39
CA MET A 1 17.20 -10.52 7.93
C MET A 1 16.98 -10.16 9.39
N ARG A 2 16.02 -9.28 9.71
CA ARG A 2 15.84 -8.77 11.10
C ARG A 2 15.19 -9.78 12.05
N PHE A 3 14.41 -10.72 11.53
CA PHE A 3 13.80 -11.82 12.31
C PHE A 3 14.82 -12.79 12.92
N LEU A 4 16.08 -12.81 12.45
CA LEU A 4 17.14 -13.67 13.02
C LEU A 4 17.70 -13.13 14.34
N ILE A 5 17.53 -11.82 14.60
CA ILE A 5 18.10 -11.11 15.75
C ILE A 5 17.03 -10.52 16.68
N ASP A 6 15.80 -10.36 16.18
CA ASP A 6 14.69 -9.75 16.90
C ASP A 6 13.47 -10.69 16.89
N PRO A 7 13.16 -11.36 18.03
CA PRO A 7 12.04 -12.30 18.13
C PRO A 7 10.67 -11.66 17.91
N LEU A 8 10.54 -10.33 18.04
CA LEU A 8 9.29 -9.61 17.80
C LEU A 8 8.98 -9.43 16.32
N VAL A 9 9.98 -9.64 15.44
CA VAL A 9 9.79 -9.58 13.99
C VAL A 9 9.41 -10.96 13.48
N PRO A 10 8.21 -11.14 12.89
CA PRO A 10 7.80 -12.42 12.34
C PRO A 10 8.74 -12.89 11.23
N PHE A 11 8.94 -14.21 11.13
CA PHE A 11 9.71 -14.84 10.04
C PHE A 11 9.07 -14.62 8.65
N THR A 12 7.78 -14.28 8.60
CA THR A 12 7.01 -14.19 7.35
C THR A 12 7.06 -12.80 6.70
N ASN A 13 7.13 -12.79 5.36
CA ASN A 13 6.98 -11.61 4.52
C ASN A 13 5.54 -11.39 4.03
N ASN A 14 4.55 -12.12 4.57
CA ASN A 14 3.17 -12.18 4.07
C ASN A 14 2.55 -10.81 3.78
N GLN A 15 2.84 -9.80 4.62
CA GLN A 15 2.32 -8.45 4.42
C GLN A 15 2.89 -7.79 3.16
N ALA A 16 4.20 -7.88 2.93
CA ALA A 16 4.84 -7.34 1.75
C ALA A 16 4.33 -8.02 0.48
N GLU A 17 4.14 -9.34 0.51
CA GLU A 17 3.59 -10.10 -0.62
C GLU A 17 2.15 -9.69 -0.93
N ARG A 18 1.31 -9.52 0.10
CA ARG A 18 -0.08 -9.03 -0.05
C ARG A 18 -0.11 -7.63 -0.65
N ASP A 19 0.78 -6.74 -0.22
CA ASP A 19 0.88 -5.37 -0.75
C ASP A 19 1.23 -5.38 -2.26
N ILE A 20 2.18 -6.23 -2.67
CA ILE A 20 2.65 -6.33 -4.07
C ILE A 20 1.66 -7.09 -4.97
N ARG A 21 0.88 -8.03 -4.43
CA ARG A 21 -0.04 -8.91 -5.20
C ARG A 21 -0.96 -8.14 -6.12
N MET A 22 -1.40 -6.96 -5.71
CA MET A 22 -2.34 -6.16 -6.51
C MET A 22 -1.72 -5.56 -7.78
N MET A 23 -0.39 -5.38 -7.83
CA MET A 23 0.29 -5.08 -9.11
C MET A 23 0.16 -6.23 -10.09
N LYS A 24 0.40 -7.47 -9.63
CA LYS A 24 0.26 -8.66 -10.49
C LYS A 24 -1.18 -8.93 -10.88
N CYS A 25 -2.14 -8.71 -9.98
CA CYS A 25 -3.56 -8.77 -10.30
C CYS A 25 -3.93 -7.76 -11.41
N LYS A 26 -3.45 -6.51 -11.31
CA LYS A 26 -3.67 -5.50 -12.36
C LYS A 26 -3.07 -5.92 -13.70
N GLN A 27 -1.86 -6.48 -13.69
CA GLN A 27 -1.18 -7.00 -14.90
C GLN A 27 -1.92 -8.19 -15.54
N LYS A 28 -2.33 -9.18 -14.73
CA LYS A 28 -2.86 -10.46 -15.20
C LYS A 28 -4.35 -10.43 -15.49
N ILE A 29 -5.13 -9.68 -14.72
CA ILE A 29 -6.60 -9.79 -14.68
C ILE A 29 -7.27 -8.47 -15.08
N SER A 30 -6.79 -7.33 -14.58
CA SER A 30 -7.48 -6.04 -14.77
C SER A 30 -6.95 -5.20 -15.95
N GLY A 31 -6.57 -5.86 -17.04
CA GLY A 31 -6.21 -5.21 -18.32
C GLY A 31 -4.82 -4.57 -18.38
N GLY A 32 -3.95 -4.80 -17.41
CA GLY A 32 -2.56 -4.35 -17.45
C GLY A 32 -2.34 -2.85 -17.22
N PHE A 33 -1.09 -2.44 -17.39
CA PHE A 33 -0.67 -1.03 -17.42
C PHE A 33 -0.32 -0.66 -18.87
N ARG A 34 -0.97 0.37 -19.40
CA ARG A 34 -0.71 0.87 -20.76
C ARG A 34 0.47 1.84 -20.83
N THR A 35 0.80 2.47 -19.72
CA THR A 35 1.89 3.44 -19.60
C THR A 35 2.58 3.29 -18.24
N MET A 36 3.87 3.63 -18.18
CA MET A 36 4.61 3.70 -16.92
C MET A 36 3.98 4.67 -15.93
N LYS A 37 3.50 5.82 -16.43
CA LYS A 37 2.82 6.81 -15.60
C LYS A 37 1.58 6.24 -14.90
N GLY A 38 0.79 5.44 -15.59
CA GLY A 38 -0.37 4.77 -15.00
C GLY A 38 0.04 3.75 -13.91
N ALA A 39 1.15 3.04 -14.12
CA ALA A 39 1.70 2.12 -13.13
C ALA A 39 2.20 2.86 -11.87
N GLU A 40 2.87 3.99 -12.03
CA GLU A 40 3.32 4.84 -10.92
C GLU A 40 2.14 5.39 -10.11
N ILE A 41 1.09 5.89 -10.77
CA ILE A 41 -0.11 6.38 -10.09
C ILE A 41 -0.76 5.26 -9.28
N PHE A 42 -0.89 4.07 -9.88
CA PHE A 42 -1.43 2.90 -9.20
C PHE A 42 -0.57 2.52 -7.98
N ALA A 43 0.75 2.47 -8.13
CA ALA A 43 1.67 2.17 -7.04
C ALA A 43 1.58 3.21 -5.92
N ARG A 44 1.45 4.50 -6.25
CA ARG A 44 1.30 5.59 -5.27
C ARG A 44 0.03 5.44 -4.44
N ILE A 45 -1.11 5.21 -5.08
CA ILE A 45 -2.39 5.01 -4.39
C ILE A 45 -2.34 3.78 -3.49
N ARG A 46 -1.80 2.66 -4.00
CA ARG A 46 -1.68 1.42 -3.23
C ARG A 46 -0.71 1.54 -2.06
N GLY A 47 0.41 2.23 -2.26
CA GLY A 47 1.38 2.54 -1.22
C GLY A 47 0.74 3.36 -0.10
N PHE A 48 0.00 4.41 -0.46
CA PHE A 48 -0.74 5.22 0.50
C PHE A 48 -1.72 4.39 1.34
N ILE A 49 -2.56 3.56 0.70
CA ILE A 49 -3.54 2.71 1.40
C ILE A 49 -2.84 1.69 2.32
N SER A 50 -1.71 1.12 1.89
CA SER A 50 -0.91 0.20 2.70
C SER A 50 -0.36 0.91 3.94
N THR A 51 0.16 2.14 3.79
CA THR A 51 0.63 2.96 4.91
C THR A 51 -0.50 3.29 5.89
N ALA A 52 -1.64 3.78 5.39
CA ALA A 52 -2.80 4.11 6.24
C ALA A 52 -3.25 2.89 7.06
N ARG A 53 -3.31 1.71 6.45
CA ARG A 53 -3.63 0.45 7.16
C ARG A 53 -2.60 0.10 8.22
N LYS A 54 -1.30 0.22 7.91
CA LYS A 54 -0.21 -0.10 8.85
C LYS A 54 -0.19 0.83 10.06
N GLN A 55 -0.63 2.07 9.89
CA GLN A 55 -0.75 3.07 10.95
C GLN A 55 -2.11 3.05 11.66
N GLY A 56 -3.02 2.12 11.31
CA GLY A 56 -4.34 2.02 11.92
C GLY A 56 -5.32 3.15 11.56
N TRP A 57 -5.04 3.92 10.50
CA TRP A 57 -5.87 5.06 10.10
C TRP A 57 -7.17 4.62 9.43
N ASN A 58 -8.23 5.44 9.59
CA ASN A 58 -9.42 5.31 8.78
C ASN A 58 -9.10 5.64 7.32
N ILE A 59 -9.19 4.64 6.44
CA ILE A 59 -8.79 4.76 5.04
C ILE A 59 -9.65 5.78 4.29
N PHE A 60 -10.96 5.81 4.54
CA PHE A 60 -11.88 6.68 3.82
C PHE A 60 -11.62 8.14 4.17
N GLU A 61 -11.51 8.45 5.47
CA GLU A 61 -11.18 9.79 5.95
C GLU A 61 -9.80 10.23 5.47
N SER A 62 -8.81 9.32 5.50
CA SER A 62 -7.46 9.59 5.01
C SER A 62 -7.47 9.97 3.52
N ILE A 63 -8.26 9.27 2.69
CA ILE A 63 -8.42 9.61 1.28
C ILE A 63 -9.09 10.98 1.13
N GLN A 64 -10.16 11.26 1.90
CA GLN A 64 -10.83 12.56 1.85
C GLN A 64 -9.89 13.71 2.21
N GLN A 65 -9.06 13.55 3.24
CA GLN A 65 -8.08 14.56 3.66
C GLN A 65 -7.04 14.82 2.56
N VAL A 66 -6.45 13.77 1.97
CA VAL A 66 -5.47 13.91 0.89
C VAL A 66 -6.06 14.59 -0.35
N VAL A 67 -7.30 14.25 -0.72
CA VAL A 67 -7.99 14.87 -1.86
C VAL A 67 -8.26 16.35 -1.61
N ARG A 68 -8.49 16.76 -0.35
CA ARG A 68 -8.63 18.16 0.07
C ARG A 68 -7.29 18.91 0.19
N GLY A 69 -6.16 18.24 -0.05
CA GLY A 69 -4.82 18.83 0.11
C GLY A 69 -4.32 18.88 1.55
N CYS A 70 -4.99 18.19 2.47
CA CYS A 70 -4.59 18.08 3.87
C CYS A 70 -3.69 16.84 4.09
N VAL A 71 -2.78 16.93 5.05
CA VAL A 71 -1.99 15.78 5.48
C VAL A 71 -2.89 14.84 6.30
N PRO A 72 -2.97 13.55 5.95
CA PRO A 72 -3.78 12.61 6.69
C PRO A 72 -3.24 12.44 8.11
N VAL A 73 -4.07 12.73 9.11
CA VAL A 73 -3.74 12.58 10.53
C VAL A 73 -4.55 11.44 11.15
N PRO A 74 -3.97 10.66 12.06
CA PRO A 74 -4.74 9.68 12.84
C PRO A 74 -5.83 10.42 13.64
N VAL A 75 -7.07 9.94 13.53
CA VAL A 75 -8.19 10.32 14.40
C VAL A 75 -8.11 9.58 15.73
#